data_AF-A0A3B3UG28-F1
#
_entry.id   AF-A0A3B3UG28-F1
#
_cell.length_a   1.000
_cell.length_b   1.000
_cell.length_c   1.000
_cell.angle_alpha   90.00
_cell.angle_beta   90.00
_cell.angle_gamma   90.00
#
_symmetry.space_group_name_H-M   'P 1'
#
loop_
_entity.id
_entity.type
_entity.pdbx_description
1 polymer ?
#
loop_
_entity_poly.entity_id
_entity_poly.type
_entity_poly.pdbx_seq_one_letter_code
_entity_poly.pdbx_strand_id
1 'polypeptide(L)'
;MKHALRPSGGLANFGCVSAELFGVLLLSLALAGAQALTPSHHLSLSDVGRLQNLLNQPYDDLESAYYSVVGLTKLGAAVPDPAEVCQFLKSQLDPGSVDSLFFAAETSKAISGCEIPVSNETRDILLAAVSEDSSMSQIHRAVGALSSLGLPLASQEVVGALTARINKEDNVMAIISALQAASRLSQQAELGGILEEIEDLTARLDDLGGVYLQFEEGLEATALFVAAAYGLSDHVDMEPPLKEDQVIQLVNSIFSKKSWDSLSEAFSVASAAAALSNNRFHVPVVVSAQGPATVSHNQPTLQLLVTDVMSQPLASASVLVESAYAVASKTAVLNQAPFTHNDGVFELNFMSSQPASGYYQFTIGVTGDSRLVANHIEVRIVSLTRFHFSRSSN
;
A
#
# COMPACT_ATOMS: atom_id res chain seq x y z
N MET A 1 -25.56 -75.28 31.05
CA MET A 1 -24.44 -76.24 31.19
C MET A 1 -23.23 -75.62 30.51
N LYS A 2 -22.33 -75.00 31.26
CA LYS A 2 -21.08 -75.56 31.82
C LYS A 2 -19.91 -75.57 30.80
N HIS A 3 -18.93 -74.77 31.18
CA HIS A 3 -17.48 -74.88 30.98
C HIS A 3 -16.77 -74.27 29.76
N ALA A 4 -15.85 -73.39 30.14
CA ALA A 4 -14.71 -72.82 29.44
C ALA A 4 -13.72 -73.87 28.91
N LEU A 5 -12.86 -73.45 27.96
CA LEU A 5 -11.40 -73.60 27.99
C LEU A 5 -10.75 -72.86 26.79
N ARG A 6 -9.88 -71.88 27.09
CA ARG A 6 -8.71 -71.48 26.27
C ARG A 6 -7.60 -72.54 26.45
N PRO A 7 -6.42 -72.54 25.76
CA PRO A 7 -5.77 -71.51 24.91
C PRO A 7 -5.26 -72.11 23.55
N SER A 8 -4.68 -71.39 22.58
CA SER A 8 -3.26 -71.00 22.52
C SER A 8 -2.91 -70.51 21.11
N GLY A 9 -2.05 -69.49 21.00
CA GLY A 9 -1.02 -69.34 19.95
C GLY A 9 -1.47 -69.12 18.49
N GLY A 10 -1.32 -67.89 18.00
CA GLY A 10 -1.38 -67.58 16.57
C GLY A 10 -0.95 -66.15 16.27
N LEU A 11 0.37 -65.94 16.15
CA LEU A 11 0.95 -64.75 15.51
C LEU A 11 0.51 -64.72 14.05
N ALA A 12 -0.39 -63.80 13.71
CA ALA A 12 -0.77 -63.52 12.33
C ALA A 12 0.06 -62.36 11.80
N ASN A 13 0.86 -62.68 10.79
CA ASN A 13 1.54 -61.77 9.87
C ASN A 13 0.58 -60.67 9.37
N PHE A 14 0.93 -59.40 9.61
CA PHE A 14 0.52 -58.30 8.74
C PHE A 14 1.64 -58.09 7.70
N GLY A 15 1.48 -58.79 6.58
CA GLY A 15 2.28 -58.58 5.38
C GLY A 15 1.66 -57.50 4.50
N CYS A 16 2.49 -56.52 4.15
CA CYS A 16 2.46 -55.74 2.91
C CYS A 16 1.17 -54.95 2.59
N VAL A 17 1.09 -53.73 3.10
CA VAL A 17 0.35 -52.64 2.44
C VAL A 17 1.38 -51.62 1.97
N SER A 18 1.56 -51.62 0.65
CA SER A 18 2.18 -50.62 -0.24
C SER A 18 2.86 -49.39 0.39
N ALA A 19 4.18 -49.33 0.19
CA ALA A 19 5.05 -48.18 0.45
C ALA A 19 4.83 -46.97 -0.50
N GLU A 20 3.65 -46.83 -1.12
CA GLU A 20 3.36 -45.78 -2.11
C GLU A 20 2.40 -44.69 -1.63
N LEU A 21 1.83 -44.80 -0.42
CA LEU A 21 0.95 -43.73 0.11
C LEU A 21 1.64 -42.74 1.06
N PHE A 22 2.91 -42.93 1.41
CA PHE A 22 3.65 -42.01 2.27
C PHE A 22 4.39 -40.90 1.49
N GLY A 23 4.40 -40.96 0.16
CA GLY A 23 5.07 -39.99 -0.71
C GLY A 23 4.23 -38.80 -1.19
N VAL A 24 2.91 -38.79 -0.91
CA VAL A 24 1.99 -37.73 -1.40
C VAL A 24 1.55 -36.78 -0.29
N LEU A 25 1.88 -37.06 0.99
CA LEU A 25 1.51 -36.23 2.14
C LEU A 25 2.68 -35.44 2.76
N LEU A 26 3.76 -35.24 2.01
CA LEU A 26 4.92 -34.41 2.37
C LEU A 26 5.21 -33.29 1.35
N LEU A 27 4.21 -32.92 0.53
CA LEU A 27 4.33 -31.88 -0.49
C LEU A 27 3.51 -30.61 -0.20
N SER A 28 3.20 -30.35 1.08
CA SER A 28 2.43 -29.16 1.47
C SER A 28 2.86 -28.53 2.80
N LEU A 29 4.03 -28.90 3.36
CA LEU A 29 4.60 -28.23 4.53
C LEU A 29 6.10 -27.95 4.33
N ALA A 30 6.37 -26.86 3.60
CA ALA A 30 7.64 -26.13 3.66
C ALA A 30 7.47 -24.71 3.07
N LEU A 31 6.63 -23.89 3.69
CA LEU A 31 6.70 -22.43 3.65
C LEU A 31 6.27 -21.92 5.03
N ALA A 32 7.13 -22.16 6.01
CA ALA A 32 7.06 -21.51 7.31
C ALA A 32 8.41 -20.84 7.53
N GLY A 33 8.45 -19.52 7.34
CA GLY A 33 9.63 -18.69 7.53
C GLY A 33 9.77 -17.61 6.46
N ALA A 34 9.18 -16.44 6.73
CA ALA A 34 9.46 -15.13 6.16
C ALA A 34 9.80 -15.04 4.65
N GLN A 35 8.80 -14.85 3.79
CA GLN A 35 9.02 -14.43 2.40
C GLN A 35 7.88 -13.50 1.95
N ALA A 36 7.84 -12.27 2.46
CA ALA A 36 7.31 -11.15 1.71
C ALA A 36 8.47 -10.18 1.49
N LEU A 37 9.41 -10.56 0.62
CA LEU A 37 10.44 -9.64 0.15
C LEU A 37 9.82 -8.54 -0.75
N THR A 38 8.57 -8.74 -1.18
CA THR A 38 7.77 -7.84 -2.01
C THR A 38 6.30 -7.80 -1.58
N PRO A 39 5.58 -6.70 -1.83
CA PRO A 39 4.13 -6.67 -1.74
C PRO A 39 3.48 -7.77 -2.58
N SER A 40 2.56 -8.48 -1.96
CA SER A 40 1.69 -9.48 -2.61
C SER A 40 0.44 -8.85 -3.22
N HIS A 41 0.07 -7.65 -2.77
CA HIS A 41 -1.04 -6.87 -3.30
C HIS A 41 -0.59 -5.46 -3.69
N HIS A 42 -1.18 -4.95 -4.76
CA HIS A 42 -1.04 -3.58 -5.26
C HIS A 42 -2.26 -3.25 -6.13
N LEU A 43 -2.53 -1.99 -6.42
CA LEU A 43 -3.59 -1.60 -7.35
C LEU A 43 -3.11 -1.80 -8.79
N SER A 44 -3.73 -2.74 -9.51
CA SER A 44 -3.58 -2.84 -10.96
C SER A 44 -4.18 -1.61 -11.64
N LEU A 45 -3.83 -1.34 -12.91
CA LEU A 45 -4.45 -0.27 -13.69
C LEU A 45 -6.00 -0.38 -13.72
N SER A 46 -6.54 -1.61 -13.77
CA SER A 46 -7.99 -1.82 -13.68
C SER A 46 -8.57 -1.50 -12.30
N ASP A 47 -7.81 -1.74 -11.23
CA ASP A 47 -8.24 -1.39 -9.87
C ASP A 47 -8.24 0.13 -9.68
N VAL A 48 -7.21 0.82 -10.18
CA VAL A 48 -7.15 2.29 -10.20
C VAL A 48 -8.34 2.87 -10.96
N GLY A 49 -8.66 2.32 -12.14
CA GLY A 49 -9.83 2.73 -12.91
C GLY A 49 -11.16 2.50 -12.17
N ARG A 50 -11.31 1.39 -11.44
CA ARG A 50 -12.49 1.14 -10.61
C ARG A 50 -12.58 2.13 -9.45
N LEU A 51 -11.45 2.47 -8.83
CA LEU A 51 -11.39 3.45 -7.74
C LEU A 51 -11.79 4.84 -8.24
N GLN A 52 -11.24 5.28 -9.38
CA GLN A 52 -11.61 6.52 -10.05
C GLN A 52 -13.11 6.57 -10.39
N ASN A 53 -13.67 5.47 -10.92
CA ASN A 53 -15.10 5.42 -11.25
C ASN A 53 -16.02 5.52 -10.02
N LEU A 54 -15.60 4.97 -8.87
CA LEU A 54 -16.34 5.11 -7.63
C LEU A 54 -16.25 6.53 -7.08
N LEU A 55 -15.05 7.13 -7.10
CA LEU A 55 -14.86 8.52 -6.68
C LEU A 55 -15.58 9.50 -7.61
N ASN A 56 -15.78 9.15 -8.88
CA ASN A 56 -16.46 9.99 -9.86
C ASN A 56 -17.99 9.83 -9.88
N GLN A 57 -18.59 9.21 -8.85
CA GLN A 57 -20.04 9.16 -8.72
C GLN A 57 -20.61 10.56 -8.39
N PRO A 58 -21.87 10.86 -8.78
CA PRO A 58 -22.53 12.09 -8.39
C PRO A 58 -22.59 12.25 -6.86
N TYR A 59 -22.41 13.47 -6.40
CA TYR A 59 -22.53 13.86 -4.99
C TYR A 59 -23.56 14.97 -4.84
N ASP A 60 -24.20 15.02 -3.67
CA ASP A 60 -25.25 15.99 -3.32
C ASP A 60 -24.91 16.83 -2.08
N ASP A 61 -23.85 16.47 -1.36
CA ASP A 61 -23.33 17.20 -0.21
C ASP A 61 -21.81 17.51 -0.32
N LEU A 62 -21.31 18.37 0.58
CA LEU A 62 -19.91 18.82 0.58
C LEU A 62 -18.91 17.71 0.97
N GLU A 63 -19.29 16.80 1.84
CA GLU A 63 -18.43 15.70 2.32
C GLU A 63 -18.19 14.70 1.17
N SER A 64 -19.26 14.30 0.49
CA SER A 64 -19.22 13.45 -0.69
C SER A 64 -18.42 14.12 -1.83
N ALA A 65 -18.57 15.45 -2.02
CA ALA A 65 -17.76 16.22 -2.96
C ALA A 65 -16.27 16.22 -2.59
N TYR A 66 -15.95 16.36 -1.29
CA TYR A 66 -14.57 16.30 -0.80
C TYR A 66 -13.92 14.95 -1.08
N TYR A 67 -14.58 13.84 -0.70
CA TYR A 67 -14.04 12.51 -0.94
C TYR A 67 -13.85 12.26 -2.44
N SER A 68 -14.82 12.64 -3.26
CA SER A 68 -14.78 12.53 -4.72
C SER A 68 -13.59 13.30 -5.32
N VAL A 69 -13.61 14.63 -5.18
CA VAL A 69 -12.68 15.52 -5.87
C VAL A 69 -11.26 15.35 -5.33
N VAL A 70 -11.08 15.39 -4.01
CA VAL A 70 -9.75 15.25 -3.43
C VAL A 70 -9.22 13.84 -3.66
N GLY A 71 -10.06 12.81 -3.55
CA GLY A 71 -9.68 11.42 -3.87
C GLY A 71 -9.19 11.27 -5.32
N LEU A 72 -9.90 11.86 -6.30
CA LEU A 72 -9.46 11.85 -7.70
C LEU A 72 -8.09 12.51 -7.87
N THR A 73 -7.85 13.65 -7.21
CA THR A 73 -6.52 14.29 -7.28
C THR A 73 -5.42 13.47 -6.67
N LYS A 74 -5.69 12.69 -5.60
CA LYS A 74 -4.71 11.76 -5.01
C LYS A 74 -4.29 10.66 -6.00
N LEU A 75 -5.19 10.26 -6.89
CA LEU A 75 -4.89 9.30 -7.97
C LEU A 75 -4.27 9.96 -9.22
N GLY A 76 -3.97 11.27 -9.17
CA GLY A 76 -3.49 12.02 -10.33
C GLY A 76 -4.53 12.18 -11.44
N ALA A 77 -5.81 11.92 -11.16
CA ALA A 77 -6.88 12.06 -12.13
C ALA A 77 -7.31 13.52 -12.28
N ALA A 78 -7.80 13.89 -13.47
CA ALA A 78 -8.42 15.18 -13.69
C ALA A 78 -9.79 15.24 -12.99
N VAL A 79 -10.09 16.38 -12.36
CA VAL A 79 -11.41 16.64 -11.80
C VAL A 79 -12.36 17.04 -12.93
N PRO A 80 -13.51 16.37 -13.10
CA PRO A 80 -14.50 16.76 -14.10
C PRO A 80 -15.15 18.11 -13.78
N ASP A 81 -15.41 18.88 -14.82
CA ASP A 81 -16.11 20.17 -14.79
C ASP A 81 -15.73 21.08 -13.59
N PRO A 82 -14.44 21.47 -13.45
CA PRO A 82 -13.95 22.15 -12.24
C PRO A 82 -14.72 23.44 -11.87
N ALA A 83 -15.28 24.14 -12.87
CA ALA A 83 -16.11 25.31 -12.66
C ALA A 83 -17.46 24.99 -11.99
N GLU A 84 -18.11 23.90 -12.40
CA GLU A 84 -19.37 23.44 -11.80
C GLU A 84 -19.13 22.94 -10.37
N VAL A 85 -18.04 22.22 -10.13
CA VAL A 85 -17.61 21.84 -8.78
C VAL A 85 -17.48 23.09 -7.90
N CYS A 86 -16.76 24.11 -8.36
CA CYS A 86 -16.59 25.33 -7.57
C CYS A 86 -17.92 26.05 -7.29
N GLN A 87 -18.83 26.09 -8.26
CA GLN A 87 -20.17 26.65 -8.07
C GLN A 87 -20.96 25.85 -7.03
N PHE A 88 -20.89 24.52 -7.08
CA PHE A 88 -21.53 23.64 -6.10
C PHE A 88 -21.02 23.93 -4.70
N LEU A 89 -19.69 23.98 -4.50
CA LEU A 89 -19.09 24.28 -3.19
C LEU A 89 -19.61 25.59 -2.61
N LYS A 90 -19.66 26.65 -3.42
CA LYS A 90 -20.17 27.97 -2.99
C LYS A 90 -21.66 27.96 -2.65
N SER A 91 -22.45 27.13 -3.35
CA SER A 91 -23.90 27.05 -3.15
C SER A 91 -24.31 26.25 -1.91
N GLN A 92 -23.49 25.27 -1.51
CA GLN A 92 -23.75 24.40 -0.34
C GLN A 92 -23.04 24.89 0.93
N LEU A 93 -22.23 25.95 0.82
CA LEU A 93 -21.45 26.47 1.94
C LEU A 93 -22.35 27.02 3.04
N ASP A 94 -22.21 26.45 4.24
CA ASP A 94 -22.69 27.02 5.49
C ASP A 94 -21.49 27.66 6.22
N PRO A 95 -21.38 29.01 6.24
CA PRO A 95 -20.27 29.69 6.87
C PRO A 95 -20.27 29.58 8.40
N GLY A 96 -21.33 29.05 9.01
CA GLY A 96 -21.45 28.79 10.44
C GLY A 96 -20.99 27.40 10.88
N SER A 97 -20.65 26.51 9.95
CA SER A 97 -20.30 25.12 10.21
C SER A 97 -18.83 24.82 9.91
N VAL A 98 -18.08 24.37 10.92
CA VAL A 98 -16.67 23.95 10.77
C VAL A 98 -16.53 22.85 9.72
N ASP A 99 -17.49 21.92 9.68
CA ASP A 99 -17.50 20.81 8.72
C ASP A 99 -17.70 21.31 7.30
N SER A 100 -18.70 22.18 7.09
CA SER A 100 -18.96 22.78 5.78
C SER A 100 -17.74 23.56 5.27
N LEU A 101 -17.13 24.35 6.15
CA LEU A 101 -15.93 25.13 5.84
C LEU A 101 -14.74 24.24 5.50
N PHE A 102 -14.51 23.16 6.26
CA PHE A 102 -13.45 22.19 5.99
C PHE A 102 -13.63 21.53 4.62
N PHE A 103 -14.79 20.90 4.38
CA PHE A 103 -15.01 20.18 3.14
C PHE A 103 -14.96 21.12 1.93
N ALA A 104 -15.55 22.32 2.01
CA ALA A 104 -15.47 23.29 0.92
C ALA A 104 -14.05 23.82 0.69
N ALA A 105 -13.33 24.19 1.76
CA ALA A 105 -11.98 24.73 1.64
C ALA A 105 -10.99 23.70 1.09
N GLU A 106 -10.98 22.48 1.64
CA GLU A 106 -10.13 21.40 1.15
C GLU A 106 -10.42 21.06 -0.31
N THR A 107 -11.70 20.95 -0.67
CA THR A 107 -12.08 20.66 -2.06
C THR A 107 -11.67 21.78 -2.99
N SER A 108 -11.80 23.04 -2.58
CA SER A 108 -11.41 24.19 -3.40
C SER A 108 -9.92 24.20 -3.75
N LYS A 109 -9.05 23.67 -2.88
CA LYS A 109 -7.60 23.56 -3.15
C LYS A 109 -7.27 22.64 -4.31
N ALA A 110 -8.11 21.65 -4.58
CA ALA A 110 -8.00 20.77 -5.74
C ALA A 110 -8.46 21.44 -7.05
N ILE A 111 -9.13 22.59 -6.99
CA ILE A 111 -9.73 23.28 -8.12
C ILE A 111 -9.03 24.60 -8.39
N SER A 112 -8.26 24.67 -9.48
CA SER A 112 -7.55 25.88 -9.88
C SER A 112 -8.51 27.08 -10.03
N GLY A 113 -8.27 28.14 -9.27
CA GLY A 113 -9.07 29.37 -9.29
C GLY A 113 -10.39 29.30 -8.52
N CYS A 114 -10.65 28.25 -7.75
CA CYS A 114 -11.80 28.21 -6.86
C CYS A 114 -11.49 28.85 -5.51
N GLU A 115 -12.06 30.03 -5.27
CA GLU A 115 -11.95 30.72 -3.98
C GLU A 115 -13.25 30.55 -3.18
N ILE A 116 -13.12 30.12 -1.93
CA ILE A 116 -14.23 30.05 -0.96
C ILE A 116 -14.32 31.41 -0.25
N PRO A 117 -15.52 32.02 -0.15
CA PRO A 117 -15.68 33.29 0.54
C PRO A 117 -15.39 33.13 2.04
N VAL A 118 -14.62 34.07 2.60
CA VAL A 118 -14.28 34.10 4.02
C VAL A 118 -14.75 35.42 4.63
N SER A 119 -15.56 35.34 5.69
CA SER A 119 -15.90 36.47 6.53
C SER A 119 -15.12 36.46 7.85
N ASN A 120 -15.20 37.55 8.63
CA ASN A 120 -14.60 37.58 9.96
C ASN A 120 -15.25 36.54 10.88
N GLU A 121 -16.56 36.37 10.79
CA GLU A 121 -17.33 35.40 11.56
C GLU A 121 -16.89 33.97 11.23
N THR A 122 -16.68 33.66 9.95
CA THR A 122 -16.10 32.38 9.51
C THR A 122 -14.74 32.12 10.14
N ARG A 123 -13.86 33.13 10.13
CA ARG A 123 -12.54 33.02 10.75
C ARG A 123 -12.64 32.79 12.25
N ASP A 124 -13.50 33.54 12.94
CA ASP A 124 -13.66 33.46 14.39
C ASP A 124 -14.21 32.09 14.84
N ILE A 125 -15.15 31.51 14.08
CA ILE A 125 -15.67 30.17 14.32
C ILE A 125 -14.57 29.11 14.19
N LEU A 126 -13.75 29.18 13.15
CA LEU A 126 -12.66 28.25 12.94
C LEU A 126 -11.60 28.36 14.04
N LEU A 127 -11.22 29.57 14.43
CA LEU A 127 -10.27 29.79 15.52
C LEU A 127 -10.82 29.30 16.86
N ALA A 128 -12.11 29.53 17.15
CA ALA A 128 -12.75 29.07 18.38
C ALA A 128 -12.84 27.53 18.48
N ALA A 129 -12.90 26.83 17.34
CA ALA A 129 -12.89 25.37 17.28
C ALA A 129 -11.50 24.75 17.57
N VAL A 130 -10.43 25.55 17.56
CA VAL A 130 -9.10 25.13 18.04
C VAL A 130 -9.07 25.29 19.56
N SER A 131 -9.66 24.33 20.26
CA SER A 131 -9.76 24.32 21.73
C SER A 131 -9.63 22.91 22.29
N GLU A 132 -9.11 22.78 23.51
CA GLU A 132 -9.05 21.48 24.21
C GLU A 132 -10.43 20.92 24.60
N ASP A 133 -11.46 21.77 24.56
CA ASP A 133 -12.86 21.42 24.81
C ASP A 133 -13.56 20.88 23.55
N SER A 134 -12.99 21.12 22.37
CA SER A 134 -13.50 20.60 21.09
C SER A 134 -13.14 19.11 20.91
N SER A 135 -13.88 18.41 20.06
CA SER A 135 -13.48 17.05 19.69
C SER A 135 -12.25 17.08 18.79
N MET A 136 -11.49 15.98 18.75
CA MET A 136 -10.33 15.88 17.87
C MET A 136 -10.67 16.13 16.39
N SER A 137 -11.82 15.61 15.94
CA SER A 137 -12.32 15.85 14.57
C SER A 137 -12.62 17.32 14.31
N GLN A 138 -13.18 18.06 15.27
CA GLN A 138 -13.44 19.50 15.12
C GLN A 138 -12.14 20.29 15.00
N ILE A 139 -11.14 19.99 15.84
CA ILE A 139 -9.83 20.64 15.77
C ILE A 139 -9.18 20.36 14.41
N HIS A 140 -9.16 19.08 13.99
CA HIS A 140 -8.62 18.69 12.69
C HIS A 140 -9.29 19.44 11.54
N ARG A 141 -10.62 19.48 11.50
CA ARG A 141 -11.39 20.15 10.45
C ARG A 141 -11.17 21.66 10.47
N ALA A 142 -11.10 22.27 11.64
CA ALA A 142 -10.80 23.70 11.77
C ALA A 142 -9.40 24.05 11.25
N VAL A 143 -8.38 23.26 11.64
CA VAL A 143 -6.99 23.46 11.18
C VAL A 143 -6.89 23.25 9.67
N GLY A 144 -7.54 22.22 9.13
CA GLY A 144 -7.62 21.98 7.69
C GLY A 144 -8.20 23.18 6.94
N ALA A 145 -9.37 23.66 7.38
CA ALA A 145 -10.04 24.82 6.79
C ALA A 145 -9.17 26.09 6.86
N LEU A 146 -8.62 26.42 8.03
CA LEU A 146 -7.75 27.59 8.20
C LEU A 146 -6.53 27.53 7.26
N SER A 147 -5.87 26.37 7.20
CA SER A 147 -4.71 26.15 6.33
C SER A 147 -5.08 26.29 4.85
N SER A 148 -6.20 25.70 4.42
CA SER A 148 -6.62 25.72 3.00
C SER A 148 -7.12 27.09 2.56
N LEU A 149 -7.73 27.85 3.46
CA LEU A 149 -8.15 29.24 3.22
C LEU A 149 -6.98 30.24 3.31
N GLY A 150 -5.78 29.79 3.68
CA GLY A 150 -4.61 30.67 3.87
C GLY A 150 -4.76 31.63 5.05
N LEU A 151 -5.54 31.24 6.06
CA LEU A 151 -5.78 32.04 7.26
C LEU A 151 -4.68 31.78 8.31
N PRO A 152 -4.35 32.76 9.16
CA PRO A 152 -3.35 32.58 10.20
C PRO A 152 -3.72 31.45 11.17
N LEU A 153 -2.74 30.58 11.44
CA LEU A 153 -2.81 29.47 12.40
C LEU A 153 -1.79 29.69 13.52
N ALA A 154 -2.26 29.72 14.77
CA ALA A 154 -1.39 29.74 15.94
C ALA A 154 -0.89 28.32 16.23
N SER A 155 0.16 27.88 15.51
CA SER A 155 0.59 26.48 15.50
C SER A 155 0.86 25.89 16.89
N GLN A 156 1.46 26.64 17.81
CA GLN A 156 1.72 26.14 19.15
C GLN A 156 0.44 25.97 19.99
N GLU A 157 -0.57 26.83 19.78
CA GLU A 157 -1.88 26.67 20.45
C GLU A 157 -2.60 25.43 19.92
N VAL A 158 -2.52 25.18 18.61
CA VAL A 158 -3.04 23.94 18.00
C VAL A 158 -2.34 22.72 18.59
N VAL A 159 -1.01 22.71 18.69
CA VAL A 159 -0.26 21.61 19.32
C VAL A 159 -0.76 21.36 20.74
N GLY A 160 -0.91 22.41 21.54
CA GLY A 160 -1.45 22.30 22.90
C GLY A 160 -2.84 21.66 22.94
N ALA A 161 -3.75 22.07 22.06
CA ALA A 161 -5.10 21.49 21.97
C ALA A 161 -5.06 20.01 21.52
N LEU A 162 -4.25 19.67 20.52
CA LEU A 162 -4.10 18.30 20.03
C LEU A 162 -3.53 17.38 21.13
N THR A 163 -2.44 17.78 21.79
CA THR A 163 -1.84 17.01 22.89
C THR A 163 -2.81 16.85 24.06
N ALA A 164 -3.57 17.89 24.41
CA ALA A 164 -4.59 17.77 25.46
C ALA A 164 -5.69 16.77 25.10
N ARG A 165 -6.07 16.66 23.82
CA ARG A 165 -7.07 15.68 23.35
C ARG A 165 -6.50 14.28 23.23
N ILE A 166 -5.29 14.08 22.72
CA ILE A 166 -4.62 12.77 22.65
C ILE A 166 -4.60 12.10 24.03
N ASN A 167 -4.25 12.86 25.09
CA ASN A 167 -4.25 12.36 26.47
C ASN A 167 -5.64 12.00 27.03
N LYS A 168 -6.73 12.46 26.40
CA LYS A 168 -8.12 12.26 26.84
C LYS A 168 -8.87 11.24 25.95
N GLU A 169 -8.42 11.04 24.71
CA GLU A 169 -9.07 10.19 23.70
C GLU A 169 -8.16 9.02 23.31
N ASP A 170 -8.57 7.79 23.64
CA ASP A 170 -7.89 6.57 23.19
C ASP A 170 -8.56 5.97 21.95
N ASN A 171 -8.77 6.80 20.92
CA ASN A 171 -9.39 6.40 19.67
C ASN A 171 -8.39 6.54 18.53
N VAL A 172 -8.13 5.44 17.79
CA VAL A 172 -7.19 5.42 16.65
C VAL A 172 -7.51 6.54 15.65
N MET A 173 -8.79 6.70 15.29
CA MET A 173 -9.21 7.72 14.33
C MET A 173 -9.01 9.15 14.83
N ALA A 174 -9.10 9.37 16.14
CA ALA A 174 -8.81 10.68 16.72
C ALA A 174 -7.31 10.98 16.58
N ILE A 175 -6.44 10.05 16.98
CA ILE A 175 -4.99 10.25 16.89
C ILE A 175 -4.56 10.43 15.41
N ILE A 176 -5.11 9.65 14.47
CA ILE A 176 -4.89 9.86 13.02
C ILE A 176 -5.27 11.28 12.59
N SER A 177 -6.42 11.79 13.06
CA SER A 177 -6.85 13.17 12.76
C SER A 177 -5.86 14.21 13.32
N ALA A 178 -5.27 13.95 14.49
CA ALA A 178 -4.23 14.78 15.08
C ALA A 178 -2.96 14.81 14.24
N LEU A 179 -2.50 13.65 13.74
CA LEU A 179 -1.36 13.55 12.82
C LEU A 179 -1.60 14.38 11.55
N GLN A 180 -2.79 14.26 10.97
CA GLN A 180 -3.16 15.03 9.77
C GLN A 180 -3.23 16.54 10.03
N ALA A 181 -3.73 16.96 11.19
CA ALA A 181 -3.76 18.37 11.58
C ALA A 181 -2.33 18.91 11.80
N ALA A 182 -1.49 18.15 12.49
CA ALA A 182 -0.10 18.49 12.76
C ALA A 182 0.73 18.68 11.49
N SER A 183 0.44 17.92 10.42
CA SER A 183 1.12 18.05 9.11
C SER A 183 0.92 19.41 8.42
N ARG A 184 0.04 20.27 8.95
CA ARG A 184 -0.28 21.60 8.40
C ARG A 184 0.28 22.75 9.23
N LEU A 185 0.92 22.45 10.35
CA LEU A 185 1.39 23.45 11.29
C LEU A 185 2.75 24.01 10.87
N SER A 186 3.25 25.02 11.59
CA SER A 186 4.63 25.46 11.44
C SER A 186 5.57 24.37 11.97
N GLN A 187 6.62 24.04 11.22
CA GLN A 187 7.73 23.19 11.68
C GLN A 187 8.45 23.76 12.93
N GLN A 188 8.24 25.04 13.27
CA GLN A 188 8.78 25.65 14.49
C GLN A 188 7.97 25.29 15.75
N ALA A 189 6.78 24.71 15.60
CA ALA A 189 5.98 24.23 16.72
C ALA A 189 6.54 22.90 17.26
N GLU A 190 6.21 22.58 18.51
CA GLU A 190 6.71 21.39 19.20
C GLU A 190 5.95 20.11 18.78
N LEU A 191 6.18 19.66 17.53
CA LEU A 191 5.47 18.52 16.93
C LEU A 191 5.94 17.14 17.43
N GLY A 192 7.06 17.07 18.16
CA GLY A 192 7.73 15.81 18.53
C GLY A 192 6.82 14.81 19.24
N GLY A 193 6.06 15.25 20.26
CA GLY A 193 5.14 14.35 20.97
C GLY A 193 4.00 13.83 20.10
N ILE A 194 3.55 14.59 19.09
CA ILE A 194 2.53 14.12 18.14
C ILE A 194 3.15 13.15 17.12
N LEU A 195 4.43 13.34 16.77
CA LEU A 195 5.16 12.43 15.87
C LEU A 195 5.38 11.05 16.52
N GLU A 196 5.66 11.01 17.83
CA GLU A 196 5.81 9.77 18.61
C GLU A 196 4.56 8.88 18.54
N GLU A 197 3.36 9.47 18.39
CA GLU A 197 2.11 8.73 18.22
C GLU A 197 2.09 7.84 16.96
N ILE A 198 2.96 8.07 15.96
CA ILE A 198 3.08 7.15 14.82
C ILE A 198 3.58 5.78 15.30
N GLU A 199 4.57 5.75 16.20
CA GLU A 199 5.11 4.51 16.76
C GLU A 199 4.05 3.82 17.65
N ASP A 200 3.34 4.60 18.47
CA ASP A 200 2.29 4.08 19.35
C ASP A 200 1.11 3.49 18.55
N LEU A 201 0.67 4.17 17.48
CA LEU A 201 -0.34 3.63 16.57
C LEU A 201 0.15 2.40 15.83
N THR A 202 1.44 2.36 15.44
CA THR A 202 2.02 1.18 14.80
C THR A 202 1.99 -0.04 15.73
N ALA A 203 2.23 0.16 17.03
CA ALA A 203 2.16 -0.90 18.03
C ALA A 203 0.75 -1.45 18.27
N ARG A 204 -0.29 -0.72 17.83
CA ARG A 204 -1.71 -1.12 17.93
C ARG A 204 -2.22 -1.87 16.69
N LEU A 205 -1.43 -1.98 15.63
CA LEU A 205 -1.81 -2.74 14.43
C LEU A 205 -1.82 -4.24 14.72
N ASP A 206 -2.85 -4.93 14.22
CA ASP A 206 -2.94 -6.38 14.26
C ASP A 206 -2.08 -7.01 13.16
N ASP A 207 -1.17 -7.88 13.56
CA ASP A 207 -0.46 -8.79 12.65
C ASP A 207 -1.35 -9.99 12.30
N LEU A 208 -1.74 -10.08 11.03
CA LEU A 208 -2.45 -11.23 10.50
C LEU A 208 -1.52 -12.12 9.68
N GLY A 209 -0.87 -13.06 10.39
CA GLY A 209 -0.11 -14.14 9.79
C GLY A 209 1.22 -13.73 9.15
N GLY A 210 1.79 -12.60 9.57
CA GLY A 210 3.03 -12.01 9.07
C GLY A 210 2.90 -11.39 7.68
N VAL A 211 1.68 -11.27 7.15
CA VAL A 211 1.42 -10.79 5.78
C VAL A 211 0.69 -9.46 5.74
N TYR A 212 -0.15 -9.19 6.75
CA TYR A 212 -1.00 -8.02 6.82
C TYR A 212 -0.83 -7.33 8.17
N LEU A 213 -0.79 -6.00 8.15
CA LEU A 213 -0.95 -5.14 9.32
C LEU A 213 -2.14 -4.22 9.13
N GLN A 214 -3.07 -4.21 10.07
CA GLN A 214 -4.26 -3.37 10.00
C GLN A 214 -4.81 -3.05 11.39
N PHE A 215 -5.61 -2.00 11.48
CA PHE A 215 -6.38 -1.71 12.68
C PHE A 215 -7.65 -2.58 12.75
N GLU A 216 -8.13 -2.85 13.97
CA GLU A 216 -9.43 -3.48 14.21
C GLU A 216 -10.58 -2.65 13.62
N GLU A 217 -10.43 -1.31 13.58
CA GLU A 217 -11.36 -0.36 12.99
C GLU A 217 -11.50 -0.52 11.46
N GLY A 218 -10.59 -1.25 10.82
CA GLY A 218 -10.71 -1.68 9.42
C GLY A 218 -9.88 -0.87 8.42
N LEU A 219 -10.25 -1.02 7.15
CA LEU A 219 -9.47 -0.53 6.01
C LEU A 219 -9.30 0.98 6.01
N GLU A 220 -10.38 1.73 6.30
CA GLU A 220 -10.37 3.18 6.28
C GLU A 220 -9.37 3.76 7.28
N ALA A 221 -9.40 3.30 8.53
CA ALA A 221 -8.44 3.71 9.56
C ALA A 221 -7.00 3.35 9.17
N THR A 222 -6.79 2.13 8.67
CA THR A 222 -5.47 1.65 8.24
C THR A 222 -4.90 2.51 7.11
N ALA A 223 -5.71 2.85 6.11
CA ALA A 223 -5.29 3.65 4.97
C ALA A 223 -5.07 5.12 5.35
N LEU A 224 -5.95 5.72 6.17
CA LEU A 224 -5.78 7.09 6.64
C LEU A 224 -4.58 7.24 7.58
N PHE A 225 -4.26 6.22 8.39
CA PHE A 225 -3.03 6.20 9.18
C PHE A 225 -1.80 6.28 8.30
N VAL A 226 -1.70 5.45 7.26
CA VAL A 226 -0.55 5.52 6.33
C VAL A 226 -0.46 6.91 5.71
N ALA A 227 -1.56 7.46 5.21
CA ALA A 227 -1.55 8.81 4.64
C ALA A 227 -1.11 9.88 5.66
N ALA A 228 -1.55 9.77 6.91
CA ALA A 228 -1.26 10.73 7.97
C ALA A 228 0.19 10.62 8.48
N ALA A 229 0.68 9.40 8.71
CA ALA A 229 2.02 9.12 9.19
C ALA A 229 3.06 9.64 8.19
N TYR A 230 2.92 9.30 6.91
CA TYR A 230 3.80 9.82 5.86
C TYR A 230 3.63 11.34 5.66
N GLY A 231 2.41 11.86 5.75
CA GLY A 231 2.15 13.30 5.63
C GLY A 231 2.84 14.14 6.71
N LEU A 232 2.75 13.71 7.99
CA LEU A 232 3.44 14.39 9.09
C LEU A 232 4.96 14.21 8.98
N SER A 233 5.42 13.00 8.66
CA SER A 233 6.84 12.69 8.48
C SER A 233 7.49 13.53 7.38
N ASP A 234 6.83 13.64 6.22
CA ASP A 234 7.26 14.49 5.10
C ASP A 234 7.28 15.96 5.53
N HIS A 235 6.27 16.37 6.32
CA HIS A 235 6.19 17.73 6.84
C HIS A 235 7.31 18.07 7.80
N VAL A 236 7.77 17.16 8.67
CA VAL A 236 8.85 17.43 9.63
C VAL A 236 10.24 17.00 9.14
N ASP A 237 10.33 16.46 7.92
CA ASP A 237 11.55 15.90 7.33
C ASP A 237 12.20 14.82 8.21
N MET A 238 11.38 13.93 8.77
CA MET A 238 11.81 12.78 9.54
C MET A 238 11.14 11.53 9.00
N GLU A 239 11.90 10.46 8.79
CA GLU A 239 11.36 9.17 8.33
C GLU A 239 10.31 8.65 9.33
N PRO A 240 9.14 8.17 8.86
CA PRO A 240 8.16 7.58 9.76
C PRO A 240 8.79 6.35 10.45
N PRO A 241 8.54 6.12 11.75
CA PRO A 241 9.09 4.98 12.50
C PRO A 241 8.41 3.64 12.11
N LEU A 242 8.43 3.32 10.82
CA LEU A 242 7.88 2.11 10.20
C LEU A 242 9.02 1.33 9.56
N LYS A 243 9.15 0.06 9.93
CA LYS A 243 10.11 -0.84 9.30
C LYS A 243 9.63 -1.26 7.92
N GLU A 244 10.56 -1.63 7.04
CA GLU A 244 10.26 -2.09 5.68
C GLU A 244 9.24 -3.23 5.62
N ASP A 245 9.35 -4.23 6.51
CA ASP A 245 8.40 -5.34 6.60
C ASP A 245 6.99 -4.86 6.98
N GLN A 246 6.89 -3.89 7.89
CA GLN A 246 5.62 -3.28 8.27
C GLN A 246 5.01 -2.49 7.10
N VAL A 247 5.84 -1.77 6.33
CA VAL A 247 5.38 -1.07 5.12
C VAL A 247 4.80 -2.06 4.11
N ILE A 248 5.49 -3.18 3.86
CA ILE A 248 5.01 -4.24 2.95
C ILE A 248 3.68 -4.83 3.45
N GLN A 249 3.55 -5.07 4.76
CA GLN A 249 2.33 -5.60 5.36
C GLN A 249 1.16 -4.62 5.28
N LEU A 250 1.40 -3.31 5.47
CA LEU A 250 0.39 -2.26 5.29
C LEU A 250 -0.07 -2.16 3.84
N VAL A 251 0.87 -2.20 2.89
CA VAL A 251 0.57 -2.24 1.44
C VAL A 251 -0.33 -3.44 1.12
N ASN A 252 0.00 -4.62 1.66
CA ASN A 252 -0.80 -5.82 1.49
C ASN A 252 -2.22 -5.65 2.05
N SER A 253 -2.37 -5.13 3.27
CA SER A 253 -3.67 -4.92 3.90
C SER A 253 -4.54 -3.99 3.07
N ILE A 254 -4.01 -2.81 2.73
CA ILE A 254 -4.76 -1.73 2.09
C ILE A 254 -5.19 -2.13 0.68
N PHE A 255 -4.31 -2.80 -0.08
CA PHE A 255 -4.58 -3.10 -1.48
C PHE A 255 -5.07 -4.54 -1.73
N SER A 256 -5.26 -5.35 -0.69
CA SER A 256 -5.91 -6.67 -0.83
C SER A 256 -7.38 -6.55 -1.23
N LYS A 257 -8.09 -5.53 -0.72
CA LYS A 257 -9.48 -5.24 -1.07
C LYS A 257 -9.51 -4.52 -2.42
N LYS A 258 -10.33 -5.03 -3.33
CA LYS A 258 -10.47 -4.52 -4.71
C LYS A 258 -11.79 -3.78 -4.92
N SER A 259 -12.78 -3.97 -4.06
CA SER A 259 -14.07 -3.29 -4.10
C SER A 259 -14.24 -2.45 -2.84
N TRP A 260 -14.67 -1.20 -2.98
CA TRP A 260 -14.86 -0.31 -1.85
C TRP A 260 -16.34 0.01 -1.66
N ASP A 261 -16.77 0.05 -0.40
CA ASP A 261 -18.19 0.10 -0.06
C ASP A 261 -18.72 1.53 0.08
N SER A 262 -17.84 2.52 0.23
CA SER A 262 -18.18 3.94 0.42
C SER A 262 -17.17 4.88 -0.25
N LEU A 263 -17.57 6.15 -0.41
CA LEU A 263 -16.67 7.21 -0.87
C LEU A 263 -15.53 7.47 0.13
N SER A 264 -15.79 7.41 1.44
CA SER A 264 -14.74 7.61 2.47
C SER A 264 -13.69 6.51 2.40
N GLU A 265 -14.11 5.25 2.26
CA GLU A 265 -13.19 4.11 2.13
C GLU A 265 -12.37 4.25 0.83
N ALA A 266 -13.01 4.60 -0.29
CA ALA A 266 -12.31 4.86 -1.55
C ALA A 266 -11.29 6.00 -1.45
N PHE A 267 -11.69 7.12 -0.81
CA PHE A 267 -10.82 8.26 -0.55
C PHE A 267 -9.62 7.90 0.32
N SER A 268 -9.83 7.09 1.36
CA SER A 268 -8.75 6.64 2.26
C SER A 268 -7.71 5.81 1.50
N VAL A 269 -8.15 4.89 0.65
CA VAL A 269 -7.28 4.04 -0.18
C VAL A 269 -6.53 4.88 -1.22
N ALA A 270 -7.20 5.84 -1.86
CA ALA A 270 -6.56 6.78 -2.76
C ALA A 270 -5.48 7.62 -2.04
N SER A 271 -5.75 8.06 -0.81
CA SER A 271 -4.81 8.84 -0.01
C SER A 271 -3.58 8.02 0.38
N ALA A 272 -3.77 6.77 0.80
CA ALA A 272 -2.66 5.85 1.10
C ALA A 272 -1.84 5.51 -0.15
N ALA A 273 -2.52 5.25 -1.29
CA ALA A 273 -1.87 4.98 -2.56
C ALA A 273 -0.99 6.16 -3.01
N ALA A 274 -1.49 7.39 -2.88
CA ALA A 274 -0.71 8.59 -3.17
C ALA A 274 0.51 8.72 -2.25
N ALA A 275 0.32 8.53 -0.94
CA ALA A 275 1.40 8.59 0.04
C ALA A 275 2.49 7.56 -0.24
N LEU A 276 2.13 6.31 -0.52
CA LEU A 276 3.09 5.22 -0.77
C LEU A 276 3.76 5.30 -2.15
N SER A 277 3.13 5.96 -3.12
CA SER A 277 3.69 6.11 -4.48
C SER A 277 4.62 7.31 -4.60
N ASN A 278 4.44 8.34 -3.77
CA ASN A 278 5.23 9.55 -3.82
C ASN A 278 5.38 10.21 -2.44
N ASN A 279 6.42 9.84 -1.70
CA ASN A 279 6.84 10.43 -0.43
C ASN A 279 8.38 10.46 -0.35
N ARG A 280 8.97 11.09 0.67
CA ARG A 280 10.44 11.24 0.76
C ARG A 280 11.20 10.02 1.28
N PHE A 281 10.52 8.97 1.73
CA PHE A 281 11.12 7.92 2.56
C PHE A 281 11.02 6.51 1.96
N HIS A 282 9.80 5.98 1.79
CA HIS A 282 9.56 4.59 1.39
C HIS A 282 8.63 4.52 0.19
N VAL A 283 9.14 4.08 -0.95
CA VAL A 283 8.38 3.81 -2.17
C VAL A 283 8.37 2.29 -2.39
N PRO A 284 7.30 1.58 -2.01
CA PRO A 284 7.22 0.13 -2.19
C PRO A 284 7.23 -0.25 -3.66
N VAL A 285 8.17 -1.10 -4.03
CA VAL A 285 8.33 -1.57 -5.40
C VAL A 285 7.43 -2.76 -5.66
N VAL A 286 6.72 -2.71 -6.79
CA VAL A 286 5.97 -3.85 -7.32
C VAL A 286 6.68 -4.34 -8.58
N VAL A 287 7.06 -5.61 -8.59
CA VAL A 287 7.64 -6.27 -9.77
C VAL A 287 6.72 -7.37 -10.25
N SER A 288 6.36 -7.31 -11.53
CA SER A 288 5.52 -8.32 -12.17
C SER A 288 6.13 -8.79 -13.50
N ALA A 289 5.98 -10.08 -13.80
CA ALA A 289 6.41 -10.62 -15.09
C ALA A 289 5.37 -10.29 -16.17
N GLN A 290 5.83 -9.84 -17.34
CA GLN A 290 4.97 -9.78 -18.52
C GLN A 290 4.91 -11.16 -19.18
N GLY A 291 3.72 -11.75 -19.17
CA GLY A 291 3.48 -13.07 -19.73
C GLY A 291 3.95 -14.22 -18.82
N PRO A 292 4.01 -15.45 -19.36
CA PRO A 292 4.41 -16.61 -18.57
C PRO A 292 5.85 -16.48 -18.07
N ALA A 293 6.12 -16.91 -16.82
CA ALA A 293 7.47 -17.09 -16.29
C ALA A 293 8.18 -18.32 -16.91
N THR A 294 8.06 -18.49 -18.21
CA THR A 294 8.65 -19.56 -19.00
C THR A 294 9.44 -18.95 -20.15
N VAL A 295 10.71 -19.35 -20.30
CA VAL A 295 11.53 -18.98 -21.45
C VAL A 295 11.86 -20.19 -22.31
N SER A 296 12.06 -19.95 -23.59
CA SER A 296 12.48 -20.96 -24.56
C SER A 296 13.25 -20.30 -25.72
N HIS A 297 13.81 -21.08 -26.64
CA HIS A 297 14.43 -20.49 -27.84
C HIS A 297 13.47 -19.64 -28.69
N ASN A 298 12.16 -19.88 -28.62
CA ASN A 298 11.16 -19.10 -29.35
C ASN A 298 10.70 -17.86 -28.56
N GLN A 299 10.88 -17.86 -27.24
CA GLN A 299 10.55 -16.77 -26.32
C GLN A 299 11.70 -16.65 -25.31
N PRO A 300 12.86 -16.10 -25.74
CA PRO A 300 14.10 -16.21 -24.98
C PRO A 300 14.21 -15.18 -23.85
N THR A 301 13.33 -14.18 -23.88
CA THR A 301 13.39 -12.99 -23.05
C THR A 301 12.41 -13.09 -21.88
N LEU A 302 12.93 -12.92 -20.67
CA LEU A 302 12.15 -12.58 -19.49
C LEU A 302 11.85 -11.08 -19.53
N GLN A 303 10.58 -10.72 -19.35
CA GLN A 303 10.11 -9.34 -19.35
C GLN A 303 9.50 -9.02 -17.99
N LEU A 304 9.93 -7.92 -17.38
CA LEU A 304 9.44 -7.44 -16.09
C LEU A 304 8.90 -6.02 -16.19
N LEU A 305 7.82 -5.76 -15.48
CA LEU A 305 7.34 -4.43 -15.14
C LEU A 305 7.79 -4.11 -13.73
N VAL A 306 8.27 -2.88 -13.54
CA VAL A 306 8.65 -2.33 -12.24
C VAL A 306 7.87 -1.05 -12.02
N THR A 307 6.96 -1.08 -11.05
CA THR A 307 5.99 -0.01 -10.80
C THR A 307 5.88 0.33 -9.33
N ASP A 308 5.21 1.44 -9.03
CA ASP A 308 4.69 1.72 -7.70
C ASP A 308 3.42 0.90 -7.39
N VAL A 309 2.82 1.16 -6.24
CA VAL A 309 1.59 0.51 -5.77
C VAL A 309 0.33 0.87 -6.58
N MET A 310 0.39 1.88 -7.45
CA MET A 310 -0.65 2.30 -8.38
C MET A 310 -0.39 1.84 -9.83
N SER A 311 0.55 0.91 -10.02
CA SER A 311 0.98 0.43 -11.35
C SER A 311 1.57 1.52 -12.25
N GLN A 312 2.10 2.60 -11.69
CA GLN A 312 2.83 3.60 -12.47
C GLN A 312 4.31 3.20 -12.62
N PRO A 313 4.92 3.32 -13.81
CA PRO A 313 6.32 2.97 -14.01
C PRO A 313 7.28 3.79 -13.14
N LEU A 314 8.25 3.12 -12.52
CA LEU A 314 9.33 3.79 -11.79
C LEU A 314 10.45 4.21 -12.75
N ALA A 315 10.37 5.45 -13.26
CA ALA A 315 11.22 5.94 -14.35
C ALA A 315 12.74 5.90 -14.08
N SER A 316 13.17 6.01 -12.82
CA SER A 316 14.58 5.95 -12.41
C SER A 316 15.06 4.53 -12.06
N ALA A 317 14.18 3.52 -12.15
CA ALA A 317 14.52 2.17 -11.75
C ALA A 317 15.53 1.50 -12.70
N SER A 318 16.42 0.71 -12.12
CA SER A 318 17.35 -0.18 -12.80
C SER A 318 17.21 -1.57 -12.20
N VAL A 319 17.12 -2.59 -13.05
CA VAL A 319 16.87 -3.97 -12.62
C VAL A 319 18.07 -4.84 -12.94
N LEU A 320 18.49 -5.64 -11.96
CA LEU A 320 19.58 -6.58 -12.11
C LEU A 320 19.24 -7.95 -11.54
N VAL A 321 19.67 -9.00 -12.20
CA VAL A 321 19.73 -10.34 -11.60
C VAL A 321 20.91 -10.35 -10.66
N GLU A 322 20.65 -10.37 -9.36
CA GLU A 322 21.69 -10.50 -8.34
C GLU A 322 22.33 -11.87 -8.44
N SER A 323 21.48 -12.90 -8.52
CA SER A 323 21.90 -14.27 -8.76
C SER A 323 20.77 -15.11 -9.37
N ALA A 324 21.12 -16.15 -10.11
CA ALA A 324 20.16 -17.16 -10.55
C ALA A 324 20.76 -18.56 -10.43
N TYR A 325 19.98 -19.50 -9.90
CA TYR A 325 20.40 -20.89 -9.68
C TYR A 325 19.43 -21.88 -10.30
N ALA A 326 19.95 -22.96 -10.87
CA ALA A 326 19.12 -24.12 -11.21
C ALA A 326 18.63 -24.80 -9.94
N VAL A 327 17.31 -24.96 -9.78
CA VAL A 327 16.69 -25.47 -8.54
C VAL A 327 17.14 -26.90 -8.22
N ALA A 328 17.27 -27.75 -9.23
CA ALA A 328 17.62 -29.16 -9.06
C ALA A 328 19.07 -29.38 -8.60
N SER A 329 20.01 -28.62 -9.16
CA SER A 329 21.46 -28.79 -8.93
C SER A 329 22.05 -27.74 -7.98
N LYS A 330 21.30 -26.69 -7.65
CA LYS A 330 21.76 -25.50 -6.91
C LYS A 330 22.98 -24.81 -7.54
N THR A 331 23.21 -25.01 -8.84
CA THR A 331 24.32 -24.41 -9.58
C THR A 331 23.95 -23.01 -10.05
N ALA A 332 24.84 -22.04 -9.82
CA ALA A 332 24.69 -20.69 -10.35
C ALA A 332 24.74 -20.69 -11.88
N VAL A 333 23.83 -19.95 -12.52
CA VAL A 333 23.70 -19.84 -13.98
C VAL A 333 23.84 -18.39 -14.43
N LEU A 334 23.41 -17.43 -13.62
CA LEU A 334 23.66 -16.01 -13.80
C LEU A 334 24.08 -15.36 -12.48
N ASN A 335 24.88 -14.30 -12.57
CA ASN A 335 25.30 -13.48 -11.45
C ASN A 335 25.52 -12.05 -11.95
N GLN A 336 24.97 -11.05 -11.25
CA GLN A 336 25.10 -9.63 -11.58
C GLN A 336 24.78 -9.30 -13.07
N ALA A 337 23.68 -9.84 -13.60
CA ALA A 337 23.29 -9.64 -15.00
C ALA A 337 22.22 -8.54 -15.10
N PRO A 338 22.48 -7.41 -15.81
CA PRO A 338 21.51 -6.33 -15.91
C PRO A 338 20.38 -6.66 -16.88
N PHE A 339 19.18 -6.15 -16.60
CA PHE A 339 18.11 -6.08 -17.58
C PHE A 339 18.32 -4.87 -18.50
N THR A 340 17.87 -4.99 -19.74
CA THR A 340 17.80 -3.85 -20.67
C THR A 340 16.42 -3.21 -20.53
N HIS A 341 16.37 -1.89 -20.34
CA HIS A 341 15.11 -1.16 -20.30
C HIS A 341 14.65 -0.79 -21.72
N ASN A 342 13.44 -1.17 -22.08
CA ASN A 342 12.82 -0.92 -23.38
C ASN A 342 11.34 -0.54 -23.19
N ASP A 343 11.01 0.72 -23.42
CA ASP A 343 9.64 1.26 -23.39
C ASP A 343 8.82 0.86 -22.14
N GLY A 344 9.40 1.04 -20.94
CA GLY A 344 8.75 0.72 -19.67
C GLY A 344 8.84 -0.74 -19.25
N VAL A 345 9.51 -1.59 -20.03
CA VAL A 345 9.72 -3.02 -19.75
C VAL A 345 11.20 -3.31 -19.55
N PHE A 346 11.52 -4.10 -18.53
CA PHE A 346 12.87 -4.60 -18.29
C PHE A 346 13.01 -6.00 -18.89
N GLU A 347 13.96 -6.14 -19.81
CA GLU A 347 14.15 -7.34 -20.62
C GLU A 347 15.48 -8.04 -20.34
N LEU A 348 15.45 -9.36 -20.17
CA LEU A 348 16.63 -10.20 -20.04
C LEU A 348 16.52 -11.43 -20.93
N ASN A 349 17.42 -11.57 -21.90
CA ASN A 349 17.54 -12.79 -22.70
C ASN A 349 18.23 -13.90 -21.89
N PHE A 350 17.45 -14.67 -21.12
CA PHE A 350 17.99 -15.75 -20.29
C PHE A 350 18.59 -16.88 -21.14
N MET A 351 18.03 -17.16 -22.33
CA MET A 351 18.53 -18.22 -23.21
C MET A 351 19.94 -17.99 -23.74
N SER A 352 20.46 -16.75 -23.67
CA SER A 352 21.85 -16.43 -23.99
C SER A 352 22.86 -17.16 -23.08
N SER A 353 22.46 -17.50 -21.85
CA SER A 353 23.26 -18.28 -20.90
C SER A 353 23.25 -19.79 -21.18
N GLN A 354 22.52 -20.23 -22.21
CA GLN A 354 22.33 -21.64 -22.58
C GLN A 354 21.87 -22.53 -21.40
N PRO A 355 20.79 -22.14 -20.68
CA PRO A 355 20.32 -22.92 -19.54
C PRO A 355 19.76 -24.27 -20.01
N ALA A 356 20.03 -25.32 -19.23
CA ALA A 356 19.35 -26.61 -19.42
C ALA A 356 17.84 -26.46 -19.17
N SER A 357 17.03 -27.40 -19.66
CA SER A 357 15.61 -27.42 -19.29
C SER A 357 15.43 -27.65 -17.78
N GLY A 358 14.57 -26.88 -17.15
CA GLY A 358 14.29 -27.01 -15.72
C GLY A 358 13.80 -25.74 -15.06
N TYR A 359 13.71 -25.79 -13.73
CA TYR A 359 13.32 -24.66 -12.89
C TYR A 359 14.55 -23.91 -12.40
N TYR A 360 14.43 -22.59 -12.39
CA TYR A 360 15.47 -21.67 -11.95
C TYR A 360 14.88 -20.71 -10.92
N GLN A 361 15.66 -20.42 -9.87
CA GLN A 361 15.34 -19.41 -8.88
C GLN A 361 16.21 -18.19 -9.17
N PHE A 362 15.57 -17.03 -9.37
CA PHE A 362 16.21 -15.75 -9.59
C PHE A 362 16.04 -14.90 -8.34
N THR A 363 17.13 -14.25 -7.92
CA THR A 363 17.09 -13.11 -7.02
C THR A 363 17.34 -11.86 -7.86
N ILE A 364 16.39 -10.93 -7.81
CA ILE A 364 16.36 -9.74 -8.64
C ILE A 364 16.40 -8.52 -7.73
N GLY A 365 17.33 -7.60 -7.99
CA GLY A 365 17.42 -6.32 -7.30
C GLY A 365 16.90 -5.19 -8.19
N VAL A 366 16.14 -4.29 -7.58
CA VAL A 366 15.71 -3.01 -8.17
C VAL A 366 16.44 -1.89 -7.46
N THR A 367 17.07 -1.00 -8.23
CA THR A 367 17.89 0.11 -7.72
C THR A 367 17.54 1.40 -8.46
N GLY A 368 18.06 2.53 -8.00
CA GLY A 368 17.96 3.82 -8.71
C GLY A 368 17.55 4.96 -7.78
N ASP A 369 16.39 4.82 -7.14
CA ASP A 369 15.93 5.73 -6.10
C ASP A 369 16.27 5.12 -4.71
N SER A 370 16.80 5.92 -3.79
CA SER A 370 17.18 5.45 -2.46
C SER A 370 15.99 5.15 -1.57
N ARG A 371 14.79 5.61 -1.95
CA ARG A 371 13.54 5.40 -1.23
C ARG A 371 12.89 4.05 -1.52
N LEU A 372 13.39 3.30 -2.51
CA LEU A 372 12.76 2.04 -2.91
C LEU A 372 12.86 1.02 -1.77
N VAL A 373 11.71 0.48 -1.37
CA VAL A 373 11.61 -0.62 -0.42
C VAL A 373 10.95 -1.83 -1.08
N ALA A 374 11.15 -3.02 -0.52
CA ALA A 374 10.74 -4.28 -1.13
C ALA A 374 11.37 -4.48 -2.53
N ASN A 375 12.61 -4.00 -2.68
CA ASN A 375 13.31 -3.89 -3.95
C ASN A 375 14.16 -5.14 -4.27
N HIS A 376 14.09 -6.18 -3.46
CA HIS A 376 14.68 -7.50 -3.71
C HIS A 376 13.56 -8.53 -3.92
N ILE A 377 13.57 -9.24 -5.04
CA ILE A 377 12.49 -10.14 -5.43
C ILE A 377 13.04 -11.53 -5.73
N GLU A 378 12.32 -12.54 -5.28
CA GLU A 378 12.55 -13.93 -5.63
C GLU A 378 11.55 -14.40 -6.70
N VAL A 379 12.04 -14.79 -7.89
CA VAL A 379 11.21 -15.23 -9.01
C VAL A 379 11.62 -16.63 -9.47
N ARG A 380 10.64 -17.52 -9.65
CA ARG A 380 10.87 -18.86 -10.24
C ARG A 380 10.55 -18.87 -11.73
N ILE A 381 11.50 -19.32 -12.54
CA ILE A 381 11.40 -19.35 -14.01
C ILE A 381 11.57 -20.77 -14.53
N VAL A 382 10.80 -21.13 -15.55
CA VAL A 382 10.93 -22.40 -16.27
C VAL A 382 11.70 -22.17 -17.57
N SER A 383 12.78 -22.92 -17.80
CA SER A 383 13.45 -22.95 -19.11
C SER A 383 13.05 -24.21 -19.87
N LEU A 384 12.72 -24.05 -21.16
CA LEU A 384 12.42 -25.14 -22.08
C LEU A 384 13.37 -25.12 -23.29
N THR A 385 14.20 -26.15 -23.41
CA THR A 385 15.03 -26.39 -24.59
C THR A 385 14.26 -27.24 -25.60
N ARG A 386 14.41 -26.98 -26.91
CA ARG A 386 13.79 -27.84 -27.94
C ARG A 386 14.34 -29.27 -27.81
N PHE A 387 13.46 -30.25 -27.65
CA PHE A 387 13.82 -31.64 -27.90
C PHE A 387 14.06 -31.83 -29.40
N HIS A 388 15.31 -32.05 -29.79
CA HIS A 388 15.61 -32.56 -31.12
C HIS A 388 15.29 -34.06 -31.13
N PHE A 389 14.12 -34.42 -31.64
CA PHE A 389 13.88 -35.79 -32.08
C PHE A 389 14.74 -36.04 -33.31
N SER A 390 15.95 -36.55 -33.10
CA SER A 390 16.69 -37.26 -34.14
C SER A 390 15.87 -38.51 -34.48
N ARG A 391 15.06 -38.44 -35.55
CA ARG A 391 14.60 -39.67 -36.22
C ARG A 391 15.85 -40.37 -36.72
N SER A 392 16.30 -41.41 -36.02
CA SER A 392 17.19 -42.40 -36.63
C SER A 392 16.36 -43.10 -37.70
N SER A 393 16.56 -42.73 -38.96
CA SER A 393 16.15 -43.56 -40.07
C SER A 393 16.98 -44.85 -40.02
N ASN A 394 16.35 -45.94 -39.61
CA ASN A 394 16.79 -47.29 -39.96
C ASN A 394 16.23 -47.65 -41.34
#